data_AF-A0A2H0LBZ4-F1
#
_entry.id   AF-A0A2H0LBZ4-F1
#
_cell.length_a   1.000
_cell.length_b   1.000
_cell.length_c   1.000
_cell.angle_alpha   90.00
_cell.angle_beta   90.00
_cell.angle_gamma   90.00
#
_symmetry.space_group_name_H-M   'P 1'
#
loop_
_entity.id
_entity.type
_entity.pdbx_description
1 polymer ?
#
loop_
_entity_poly.entity_id
_entity_poly.type
_entity_poly.pdbx_seq_one_letter_code
_entity_poly.pdbx_strand_id
1 'polypeptide(L)'
;MPALWGNFFSDLVDHFRVADFFDIAIITLFIYSMITWVKQTASRSIFVGASVVVTVYFLARTFDLYLTSLLFQAVFAVLLIALVVVFQEDLRRLFERIALWGTFRGKRRAVAAHPRIDNLIEAVSVLASRRIGALLVLKGKEPLERHIDGGVVLEGRLSKPLLYSLFDTHSPGHDGAMLVEGEQIVKFGAHLPLSKNLREVGTRGTRHTAALGLSERCDALVVVVSEENGTISIAEGGRLDVMESAAELKGRLEGFFKQRFPKGREGDWKTFFQQDARVKVASVLLASLAWFLFAYQSETIHRTFIVPIEYRNLPKDWRLEWTRPSEVRVTLSGSDRAFQLFNPSTLILSMDLAGVQEGPQQLVVQEEAVRIPANLSVYQIDPSVVSLEARPVTIVRLPVLAQTVGEFRQGVRLIGIQVAPQQVHARIPKGYPNPLETLATQPVDVSQITETTTREVPLIIPDFVRLVETEPTAVRVTVEVERK
;
A
#
# COMPACT_ATOMS: atom_id res chain seq x y z
N MET A 1 10.11 -5.66 -42.95
CA MET A 1 8.96 -5.40 -42.05
C MET A 1 8.61 -6.56 -41.09
N PRO A 2 8.80 -7.86 -41.39
CA PRO A 2 8.52 -8.94 -40.41
C PRO A 2 9.48 -8.98 -39.21
N ALA A 3 10.75 -8.60 -39.40
CA ALA A 3 11.78 -8.64 -38.36
C ALA A 3 11.59 -7.61 -37.23
N LEU A 4 10.93 -6.47 -37.51
CA LEU A 4 10.66 -5.45 -36.50
C LEU A 4 9.58 -5.87 -35.51
N TRP A 5 8.59 -6.64 -35.96
CA TRP A 5 7.55 -7.19 -35.08
C TRP A 5 8.09 -8.34 -34.22
N GLY A 6 8.99 -9.17 -34.77
CA GLY A 6 9.65 -10.25 -34.01
C GLY A 6 10.44 -9.72 -32.81
N ASN A 7 11.26 -8.69 -33.03
CA ASN A 7 12.05 -8.06 -31.97
C ASN A 7 11.17 -7.30 -30.97
N PHE A 8 10.08 -6.67 -31.43
CA PHE A 8 9.13 -6.00 -30.55
C PHE A 8 8.41 -6.97 -29.60
N PHE A 9 7.97 -8.13 -30.10
CA PHE A 9 7.31 -9.13 -29.25
C PHE A 9 8.29 -9.79 -28.27
N SER A 10 9.54 -10.04 -28.67
CA SER A 10 10.56 -10.58 -27.74
C SER A 10 10.91 -9.56 -26.65
N ASP A 11 11.17 -8.29 -27.01
CA ASP A 11 11.44 -7.24 -26.03
C ASP A 11 10.27 -7.03 -25.06
N LEU A 12 9.04 -7.09 -25.57
CA LEU A 12 7.84 -6.90 -24.75
C LEU A 12 7.64 -8.06 -23.78
N VAL A 13 7.96 -9.30 -24.17
CA VAL A 13 7.91 -10.47 -23.27
C VAL A 13 9.04 -10.46 -22.26
N ASP A 14 10.26 -10.08 -22.66
CA ASP A 14 11.43 -10.06 -21.77
C ASP A 14 11.35 -8.96 -20.70
N HIS A 15 10.64 -7.86 -20.96
CA HIS A 15 10.39 -6.80 -19.99
C HIS A 15 9.04 -6.90 -19.27
N PHE A 16 8.20 -7.89 -19.60
CA PHE A 16 6.88 -8.05 -18.98
C PHE A 16 7.00 -8.62 -17.57
N ARG A 17 6.76 -7.79 -16.57
CA ARG A 17 6.77 -8.23 -15.18
C ARG A 17 5.44 -8.89 -14.84
N VAL A 18 5.45 -9.86 -13.92
CA VAL A 18 4.21 -10.43 -13.36
C VAL A 18 3.31 -9.34 -12.78
N ALA A 19 3.89 -8.24 -12.28
CA ALA A 19 3.18 -7.06 -11.83
C ALA A 19 2.33 -6.41 -12.93
N ASP A 20 2.82 -6.36 -14.19
CA ASP A 20 2.12 -5.76 -15.31
C ASP A 20 0.85 -6.53 -15.68
N PHE A 21 0.89 -7.87 -15.59
CA PHE A 21 -0.30 -8.70 -15.75
C PHE A 21 -1.37 -8.38 -14.71
N PHE A 22 -0.98 -8.29 -13.43
CA PHE A 22 -1.91 -7.95 -12.35
C PHE A 22 -2.46 -6.54 -12.50
N ASP A 23 -1.64 -5.58 -12.95
CA ASP A 23 -2.07 -4.21 -13.19
C ASP A 23 -3.12 -4.13 -14.32
N ILE A 24 -2.87 -4.79 -15.45
CA ILE A 24 -3.84 -4.90 -16.56
C ILE A 24 -5.14 -5.58 -16.09
N ALA A 25 -5.05 -6.63 -15.29
CA ALA A 25 -6.23 -7.34 -14.78
C ALA A 25 -7.08 -6.46 -13.84
N ILE A 26 -6.44 -5.72 -12.94
CA ILE A 26 -7.12 -4.79 -12.02
C ILE A 26 -7.78 -3.65 -12.80
N ILE A 27 -7.06 -3.03 -13.74
CA ILE A 27 -7.59 -1.95 -14.57
C ILE A 27 -8.75 -2.46 -15.44
N THR A 28 -8.63 -3.67 -16.01
CA THR A 28 -9.72 -4.31 -16.76
C THR A 28 -10.97 -4.46 -15.91
N LEU A 29 -10.83 -4.97 -14.67
CA LEU A 29 -11.95 -5.13 -13.75
C LEU A 29 -12.59 -3.77 -13.40
N PHE A 30 -11.77 -2.74 -13.18
CA PHE A 30 -12.22 -1.39 -12.90
C PHE A 30 -13.01 -0.79 -14.08
N ILE A 31 -12.45 -0.84 -15.29
CA ILE A 31 -13.10 -0.33 -16.52
C ILE A 31 -14.40 -1.11 -16.79
N TYR A 32 -14.39 -2.43 -16.65
CA TYR A 32 -15.59 -3.26 -16.79
C TYR A 32 -16.68 -2.85 -15.81
N SER A 33 -16.32 -2.65 -14.54
CA SER A 33 -17.24 -2.21 -13.49
C SER A 33 -17.79 -0.81 -13.78
N MET A 34 -16.95 0.10 -14.28
CA MET A 34 -17.36 1.44 -14.68
C MET A 34 -18.37 1.40 -15.84
N ILE A 35 -18.08 0.67 -16.91
CA ILE A 35 -18.97 0.60 -18.09
C ILE A 35 -20.31 -0.06 -17.73
N THR A 36 -20.30 -1.12 -16.93
CA THR A 36 -21.53 -1.79 -16.48
C THR A 36 -22.36 -0.92 -15.53
N TRP A 37 -21.71 -0.19 -14.63
CA TRP A 37 -22.37 0.78 -13.74
C TRP A 37 -23.03 1.94 -14.52
N VAL A 38 -22.36 2.47 -15.54
CA VAL A 38 -22.91 3.52 -16.43
C VAL A 38 -24.08 3.01 -17.28
N LYS A 39 -24.03 1.75 -17.72
CA LYS A 39 -25.16 1.14 -18.45
C LYS A 39 -26.42 0.98 -17.61
N GLN A 40 -26.27 0.80 -16.29
CA GLN A 40 -27.39 0.57 -15.37
C GLN A 40 -27.95 1.85 -14.75
N THR A 41 -27.16 2.91 -14.63
CA THR A 41 -27.60 4.19 -14.06
C THR A 41 -28.21 5.06 -15.15
N ALA A 42 -29.45 5.56 -14.96
CA ALA A 42 -30.21 6.33 -15.95
C ALA A 42 -29.57 7.69 -16.37
N SER A 43 -28.44 8.07 -15.78
CA SER A 43 -27.79 9.38 -16.00
C SER A 43 -26.69 9.34 -17.06
N ARG A 44 -27.03 8.91 -18.29
CA ARG A 44 -26.12 9.02 -19.46
C ARG A 44 -25.58 10.44 -19.68
N SER A 45 -26.37 11.46 -19.32
CA SER A 45 -26.00 12.87 -19.43
C SER A 45 -24.81 13.27 -18.53
N ILE A 46 -24.76 12.75 -17.30
CA ILE A 46 -23.68 13.06 -16.35
C ILE A 46 -22.35 12.50 -16.86
N PHE A 47 -22.36 11.27 -17.38
CA PHE A 47 -21.16 10.61 -17.87
C PHE A 47 -20.61 11.26 -19.16
N VAL A 48 -21.51 11.65 -20.08
CA VAL A 48 -21.13 12.41 -21.28
C VAL A 48 -20.55 13.77 -20.89
N GLY A 49 -21.18 14.50 -19.96
CA GLY A 49 -20.67 15.78 -19.46
C GLY A 49 -19.28 15.66 -18.82
N ALA A 50 -19.09 14.66 -17.94
CA ALA A 50 -17.80 14.40 -17.29
C ALA A 50 -16.70 14.05 -18.31
N SER A 51 -17.04 13.22 -19.31
CA SER A 51 -16.08 12.81 -20.35
C SER A 51 -15.60 13.99 -21.20
N VAL A 52 -16.50 14.93 -21.53
CA VAL A 52 -16.15 16.17 -22.24
C VAL A 52 -15.16 17.00 -21.41
N VAL A 53 -15.45 17.21 -20.13
CA VAL A 53 -14.57 17.98 -19.23
C VAL A 53 -13.18 17.35 -19.12
N VAL A 54 -13.10 16.03 -18.94
CA VAL A 54 -11.81 15.31 -18.89
C VAL A 54 -11.04 15.42 -20.21
N THR A 55 -11.74 15.31 -21.34
CA THR A 55 -11.12 15.42 -22.67
C THR A 55 -10.55 16.81 -22.91
N VAL A 56 -11.29 17.86 -22.55
CA VAL A 56 -10.83 19.25 -22.70
C VAL A 56 -9.65 19.52 -21.77
N TYR A 57 -9.67 19.03 -20.53
CA TYR A 57 -8.52 19.12 -19.62
C TYR A 57 -7.28 18.41 -20.18
N PHE A 58 -7.45 17.20 -20.71
CA PHE A 58 -6.35 16.45 -21.33
C PHE A 58 -5.77 17.19 -22.53
N LEU A 59 -6.61 17.71 -23.43
CA LEU A 59 -6.16 18.53 -24.55
C LEU A 59 -5.42 19.79 -24.06
N ALA A 60 -5.94 20.48 -23.05
CA ALA A 60 -5.28 21.66 -22.48
C ALA A 60 -3.88 21.34 -21.94
N ARG A 61 -3.68 20.16 -21.34
CA ARG A 61 -2.38 19.69 -20.87
C ARG A 61 -1.44 19.32 -22.03
N THR A 62 -1.96 18.64 -23.06
CA THR A 62 -1.16 18.25 -24.24
C THR A 62 -0.68 19.46 -25.04
N PHE A 63 -1.49 20.51 -25.13
CA PHE A 63 -1.13 21.77 -25.79
C PHE A 63 -0.44 22.79 -24.87
N ASP A 64 -0.08 22.39 -23.65
CA ASP A 64 0.62 23.21 -22.64
C ASP A 64 -0.10 24.54 -22.31
N LEU A 65 -1.44 24.54 -22.34
CA LEU A 65 -2.28 25.70 -22.03
C LEU A 65 -2.32 25.92 -20.51
N TYR A 66 -1.29 26.59 -19.98
CA TYR A 66 -1.10 26.81 -18.53
C TYR A 66 -2.32 27.37 -17.79
N LEU A 67 -2.92 28.47 -18.29
CA LEU A 67 -4.07 29.09 -17.62
C LEU A 67 -5.29 28.16 -17.59
N THR A 68 -5.53 27.46 -18.70
CA THR A 68 -6.64 26.52 -18.86
C THR A 68 -6.46 25.33 -17.94
N SER A 69 -5.26 24.72 -17.90
CA SER A 69 -4.98 23.58 -17.03
C SER A 69 -5.13 23.94 -15.54
N LEU A 70 -4.66 25.13 -15.14
CA LEU A 70 -4.81 25.65 -13.79
C LEU A 70 -6.27 25.89 -13.41
N LEU A 71 -7.07 26.50 -14.30
CA LEU A 71 -8.51 26.71 -14.10
C LEU A 71 -9.24 25.36 -13.94
N PHE A 72 -9.00 24.41 -14.84
CA PHE A 72 -9.63 23.09 -14.77
C PHE A 72 -9.23 22.33 -13.51
N GLN A 73 -7.99 22.46 -13.03
CA GLN A 73 -7.56 21.84 -11.78
C GLN A 73 -8.33 22.38 -10.57
N ALA A 74 -8.54 23.70 -10.50
CA ALA A 74 -9.36 24.33 -9.46
C ALA A 74 -10.84 23.90 -9.55
N VAL A 75 -11.42 23.90 -10.75
CA VAL A 75 -12.81 23.46 -10.99
C VAL A 75 -12.98 21.98 -10.64
N PHE A 76 -12.01 21.12 -10.99
CA PHE A 76 -12.07 19.68 -10.71
C PHE A 76 -12.06 19.41 -9.20
N ALA A 77 -11.31 20.16 -8.42
CA ALA A 77 -11.31 20.06 -6.96
C ALA A 77 -12.70 20.35 -6.37
N VAL A 78 -13.35 21.44 -6.81
CA VAL A 78 -14.72 21.79 -6.37
C VAL A 78 -15.74 20.76 -6.86
N LEU A 79 -15.62 20.33 -8.12
CA LEU A 79 -16.51 19.32 -8.71
C LEU A 79 -16.43 17.98 -7.98
N LEU A 80 -15.23 17.56 -7.54
CA LEU A 80 -15.05 16.34 -6.77
C LEU A 80 -15.76 16.40 -5.42
N ILE A 81 -15.68 17.54 -4.73
CA ILE A 81 -16.43 17.75 -3.48
C ILE A 81 -17.94 17.71 -3.75
N ALA A 82 -18.41 18.45 -4.76
CA ALA A 82 -19.82 18.48 -5.14
C ALA A 82 -20.34 17.09 -5.52
N LEU A 83 -19.53 16.30 -6.24
CA LEU A 83 -19.85 14.92 -6.60
C LEU A 83 -20.05 14.07 -5.34
N VAL A 84 -19.13 14.12 -4.37
CA VAL A 84 -19.26 13.37 -3.11
C VAL A 84 -20.52 13.77 -2.36
N VAL A 85 -20.87 15.07 -2.32
CA VAL A 85 -22.10 15.55 -1.67
C VAL A 85 -23.34 15.04 -2.38
N VAL A 86 -23.39 15.10 -3.72
CA VAL A 86 -24.53 14.64 -4.52
C VAL A 86 -24.69 13.12 -4.45
N PHE A 87 -23.59 12.37 -4.48
CA PHE A 87 -23.58 10.90 -4.46
C PHE A 87 -23.39 10.33 -3.05
N GLN A 88 -23.50 11.14 -2.00
CA GLN A 88 -23.28 10.71 -0.62
C GLN A 88 -24.16 9.49 -0.26
N GLU A 89 -25.42 9.52 -0.69
CA GLU A 89 -26.37 8.42 -0.44
C GLU A 89 -25.97 7.13 -1.17
N ASP A 90 -25.50 7.22 -2.41
CA ASP A 90 -25.10 6.05 -3.20
C ASP A 90 -23.79 5.43 -2.70
N LEU A 91 -22.84 6.26 -2.26
CA LEU A 91 -21.62 5.78 -1.60
C LEU A 91 -21.96 5.01 -0.32
N ARG A 92 -22.90 5.52 0.49
CA ARG A 92 -23.42 4.80 1.66
C ARG A 92 -24.03 3.45 1.29
N ARG A 93 -24.86 3.38 0.23
CA ARG A 93 -25.44 2.12 -0.27
C ARG A 93 -24.35 1.13 -0.70
N LEU A 94 -23.29 1.61 -1.34
CA LEU A 94 -22.15 0.78 -1.75
C LEU A 94 -21.47 0.15 -0.52
N PHE A 95 -21.21 0.94 0.52
CA PHE A 95 -20.64 0.42 1.77
C PHE A 95 -21.58 -0.53 2.50
N GLU A 96 -22.88 -0.27 2.51
CA GLU A 96 -23.88 -1.19 3.07
C GLU A 96 -23.85 -2.54 2.33
N ARG A 97 -23.78 -2.55 0.98
CA ARG A 97 -23.66 -3.78 0.19
C ARG A 97 -22.34 -4.54 0.45
N ILE A 98 -21.23 -3.82 0.59
CA ILE A 98 -19.93 -4.42 0.89
C ILE A 98 -19.88 -4.96 2.34
N ALA A 99 -20.48 -4.25 3.29
CA ALA A 99 -20.60 -4.69 4.68
C ALA A 99 -21.39 -6.01 4.77
N LEU A 100 -22.46 -6.15 3.99
CA LEU A 100 -23.20 -7.40 3.86
C LEU A 100 -22.32 -8.54 3.30
N TRP A 101 -21.30 -8.24 2.48
CA TRP A 101 -20.32 -9.19 1.98
C TRP A 101 -19.33 -9.69 3.05
N GLY A 102 -19.00 -8.84 4.05
CA GLY A 102 -18.15 -9.20 5.19
C GLY A 102 -18.81 -10.17 6.17
N THR A 103 -20.14 -10.21 6.21
CA THR A 103 -20.93 -11.12 7.08
C THR A 103 -21.12 -12.54 6.53
N PHE A 104 -20.50 -12.91 5.40
CA PHE A 104 -20.60 -14.25 4.80
C PHE A 104 -20.06 -15.40 5.67
N ARG A 105 -19.53 -15.11 6.87
CA ARG A 105 -19.09 -16.10 7.85
C ARG A 105 -20.08 -16.37 9.00
N GLY A 106 -21.20 -15.64 9.09
CA GLY A 106 -22.13 -15.75 10.22
C GLY A 106 -23.53 -16.19 9.80
N LYS A 107 -23.84 -17.47 9.99
CA LYS A 107 -25.15 -18.13 9.78
C LYS A 107 -25.57 -18.29 8.31
N ARG A 108 -25.01 -19.35 7.70
CA ARG A 108 -25.82 -20.31 6.93
C ARG A 108 -26.95 -20.84 7.83
N ARG A 109 -27.94 -20.01 8.16
CA ARG A 109 -29.26 -20.56 8.40
C ARG A 109 -29.81 -20.71 7.00
N ALA A 110 -29.76 -21.95 6.51
CA ALA A 110 -30.66 -22.34 5.46
C ALA A 110 -32.05 -21.86 5.90
N VAL A 111 -32.53 -20.75 5.33
CA VAL A 111 -33.96 -20.50 5.21
C VAL A 111 -34.43 -21.49 4.16
N ALA A 112 -34.39 -22.76 4.59
CA ALA A 112 -35.10 -23.83 3.98
C ALA A 112 -36.57 -23.59 4.30
N ALA A 113 -37.38 -23.99 3.33
CA ALA A 113 -38.81 -23.79 3.23
C ALA A 113 -39.18 -22.35 2.86
N HIS A 114 -40.00 -22.27 1.81
CA HIS A 114 -40.86 -21.12 1.56
C HIS A 114 -41.50 -20.75 2.91
N PRO A 115 -41.88 -19.48 3.15
CA PRO A 115 -42.92 -19.23 4.15
C PRO A 115 -44.00 -20.28 3.92
N ARG A 116 -44.66 -20.82 4.95
CA ARG A 116 -45.90 -21.54 4.67
C ARG A 116 -46.86 -20.53 4.05
N ILE A 117 -46.73 -20.31 2.73
CA ILE A 117 -47.54 -19.40 1.93
C ILE A 117 -48.98 -19.84 2.12
N ASP A 118 -49.20 -21.15 2.26
CA ASP A 118 -50.47 -21.75 2.65
C ASP A 118 -51.04 -21.16 3.96
N ASN A 119 -50.25 -21.01 5.02
CA ASN A 119 -50.71 -20.39 6.27
C ASN A 119 -51.09 -18.91 6.08
N LEU A 120 -50.34 -18.18 5.25
CA LEU A 120 -50.59 -16.77 4.96
C LEU A 120 -51.84 -16.60 4.08
N ILE A 121 -51.97 -17.39 3.01
CA ILE A 121 -53.13 -17.42 2.12
C ILE A 121 -54.38 -17.75 2.92
N GLU A 122 -54.34 -18.79 3.77
CA GLU A 122 -55.51 -19.19 4.54
C GLU A 122 -55.89 -18.12 5.57
N ALA A 123 -54.92 -17.51 6.25
CA ALA A 123 -55.18 -16.40 7.16
C ALA A 123 -55.79 -15.19 6.45
N VAL A 124 -55.22 -14.76 5.32
CA VAL A 124 -55.72 -13.66 4.49
C VAL A 124 -57.12 -13.96 3.97
N SER A 125 -57.38 -15.21 3.56
CA SER A 125 -58.70 -15.65 3.08
C SER A 125 -59.76 -15.59 4.20
N VAL A 126 -59.38 -15.97 5.43
CA VAL A 126 -60.27 -15.85 6.59
C VAL A 126 -60.54 -14.38 6.92
N LEU A 127 -59.52 -13.52 6.93
CA LEU A 127 -59.69 -12.07 7.16
C LEU A 127 -60.61 -11.44 6.11
N ALA A 128 -60.43 -11.80 4.83
CA ALA A 128 -61.26 -11.38 3.72
C ALA A 128 -62.73 -11.81 3.88
N SER A 129 -62.99 -13.08 4.21
CA SER A 129 -64.35 -13.58 4.43
C SER A 129 -65.07 -12.89 5.58
N ARG A 130 -64.32 -12.43 6.59
CA ARG A 130 -64.81 -11.68 7.75
C ARG A 130 -64.82 -10.17 7.53
N ARG A 131 -64.38 -9.68 6.36
CA ARG A 131 -64.20 -8.26 6.02
C ARG A 131 -63.34 -7.51 7.04
N ILE A 132 -62.31 -8.17 7.55
CA ILE A 132 -61.32 -7.56 8.44
C ILE A 132 -60.21 -6.97 7.57
N GLY A 133 -60.02 -5.65 7.67
CA GLY A 133 -58.98 -4.94 6.94
C GLY A 133 -57.59 -5.40 7.34
N ALA A 134 -56.73 -5.69 6.35
CA ALA A 134 -55.37 -6.14 6.61
C ALA A 134 -54.38 -5.54 5.61
N LEU A 135 -53.16 -5.29 6.07
CA LEU A 135 -52.08 -4.71 5.27
C LEU A 135 -50.78 -5.45 5.60
N LEU A 136 -50.37 -6.37 4.73
CA LEU A 136 -49.21 -7.23 4.92
C LEU A 136 -48.12 -6.90 3.91
N VAL A 137 -46.94 -6.55 4.40
CA VAL A 137 -45.77 -6.25 3.56
C VAL A 137 -44.86 -7.47 3.56
N LEU A 138 -44.61 -8.03 2.38
CA LEU A 138 -43.62 -9.08 2.17
C LEU A 138 -42.33 -8.44 1.63
N LYS A 139 -41.24 -8.60 2.39
CA LYS A 139 -39.95 -8.01 2.03
C LYS A 139 -39.36 -8.62 0.76
N GLY A 140 -38.89 -7.73 -0.13
CA GLY A 140 -38.10 -8.06 -1.30
C GLY A 140 -36.60 -8.15 -0.99
N LYS A 141 -35.76 -7.69 -1.92
CA LYS A 141 -34.30 -7.63 -1.75
C LYS A 141 -33.87 -6.33 -1.08
N GLU A 142 -34.67 -5.27 -1.20
CA GLU A 142 -34.32 -3.97 -0.66
C GLU A 142 -34.72 -3.83 0.82
N PRO A 143 -33.91 -3.12 1.63
CA PRO A 143 -34.28 -2.77 3.00
C PRO A 143 -35.49 -1.82 3.02
N LEU A 144 -36.43 -2.11 3.92
CA LEU A 144 -37.73 -1.42 4.03
C LEU A 144 -37.74 -0.34 5.11
N GLU A 145 -36.76 -0.33 5.99
CA GLU A 145 -36.67 0.53 7.18
C GLU A 145 -36.65 2.03 6.84
N ARG A 146 -36.22 2.38 5.63
CA ARG A 146 -36.18 3.76 5.10
C ARG A 146 -37.51 4.23 4.50
N HIS A 147 -38.44 3.31 4.28
CA HIS A 147 -39.74 3.60 3.68
C HIS A 147 -40.88 3.49 4.68
N ILE A 148 -40.62 2.90 5.85
CA ILE A 148 -41.64 2.57 6.83
C ILE A 148 -41.36 3.34 8.12
N ASP A 149 -42.35 4.08 8.59
CA ASP A 149 -42.26 4.88 9.81
C ASP A 149 -43.04 4.21 10.96
N GLY A 150 -42.58 4.39 12.21
CA GLY A 150 -43.30 3.89 13.39
C GLY A 150 -43.47 2.37 13.44
N GLY A 151 -44.43 1.90 14.24
CA GLY A 151 -44.73 0.48 14.47
C GLY A 151 -43.97 -0.17 15.63
N VAL A 152 -44.43 -1.35 16.04
CA VAL A 152 -43.91 -2.11 17.19
C VAL A 152 -43.16 -3.35 16.71
N VAL A 153 -41.92 -3.51 17.16
CA VAL A 153 -41.08 -4.68 16.86
C VAL A 153 -41.65 -5.89 17.61
N LEU A 154 -41.80 -7.03 16.91
CA LEU A 154 -42.39 -8.24 17.47
C LEU A 154 -41.45 -9.45 17.40
N GLU A 155 -40.77 -9.63 16.26
CA GLU A 155 -39.89 -10.79 15.98
C GLU A 155 -40.56 -12.17 16.20
N GLY A 156 -41.89 -12.23 16.04
CA GLY A 156 -42.70 -13.42 16.25
C GLY A 156 -42.67 -14.39 15.07
N ARG A 157 -42.92 -15.69 15.29
CA ARG A 157 -43.14 -16.63 14.18
C ARG A 157 -44.51 -16.42 13.55
N LEU A 158 -44.57 -16.43 12.22
CA LEU A 158 -45.80 -16.33 11.45
C LEU A 158 -46.75 -17.47 11.81
N SER A 159 -47.92 -17.13 12.36
CA SER A 159 -48.96 -18.10 12.70
C SER A 159 -50.35 -17.48 12.54
N LYS A 160 -51.35 -18.30 12.19
CA LYS A 160 -52.74 -17.84 12.00
C LYS A 160 -53.31 -17.13 13.24
N PRO A 161 -53.15 -17.65 14.47
CA PRO A 161 -53.65 -16.96 15.67
C PRO A 161 -53.05 -15.58 15.83
N LEU A 162 -51.75 -15.43 15.58
CA LEU A 162 -51.06 -14.13 15.69
C LEU A 162 -51.54 -13.14 14.64
N LEU A 163 -51.74 -13.59 13.39
CA LEU A 163 -52.32 -12.78 12.32
C LEU A 163 -53.73 -12.28 12.70
N TYR A 164 -54.58 -13.16 13.24
CA TYR A 164 -55.92 -12.79 13.66
C TYR A 164 -55.92 -11.81 14.83
N SER A 165 -55.04 -12.01 15.82
CA SER A 165 -54.94 -11.11 16.96
C SER A 165 -54.41 -9.72 16.59
N LEU A 166 -53.46 -9.63 15.65
CA LEU A 166 -52.88 -8.35 15.25
C LEU A 166 -53.81 -7.54 14.35
N PHE A 167 -54.61 -8.18 13.50
CA PHE A 167 -55.60 -7.50 12.66
C PHE A 167 -57.00 -7.40 13.31
N ASP A 168 -57.15 -7.78 14.58
CA ASP A 168 -58.40 -7.58 15.30
C ASP A 168 -58.69 -6.08 15.48
N THR A 169 -59.88 -5.65 15.07
CA THR A 169 -60.30 -4.24 15.05
C THR A 169 -60.35 -3.57 16.43
N HIS A 170 -60.36 -4.35 17.52
CA HIS A 170 -60.32 -3.83 18.89
C HIS A 170 -58.90 -3.81 19.47
N SER A 171 -57.93 -4.42 18.78
CA SER A 171 -56.54 -4.43 19.21
C SER A 171 -55.83 -3.14 18.77
N PRO A 172 -54.86 -2.59 19.52
CA PRO A 172 -54.05 -1.46 19.03
C PRO A 172 -53.13 -1.84 17.86
N GLY A 173 -53.03 -3.12 17.48
CA GLY A 173 -52.12 -3.60 16.44
C GLY A 173 -52.68 -3.54 15.01
N HIS A 174 -53.99 -3.34 14.83
CA HIS A 174 -54.64 -3.40 13.52
C HIS A 174 -54.45 -2.15 12.66
N ASP A 175 -53.98 -1.05 13.28
CA ASP A 175 -53.74 0.22 12.60
C ASP A 175 -52.32 0.25 12.03
N GLY A 176 -52.21 0.06 10.72
CA GLY A 176 -50.96 0.05 9.98
C GLY A 176 -50.59 -1.30 9.38
N ALA A 177 -49.37 -1.37 8.85
CA ALA A 177 -48.87 -2.52 8.13
C ALA A 177 -48.14 -3.51 9.04
N MET A 178 -48.29 -4.79 8.73
CA MET A 178 -47.49 -5.88 9.29
C MET A 178 -46.38 -6.26 8.33
N LEU A 179 -45.14 -6.26 8.81
CA LEU A 179 -43.96 -6.62 8.03
C LEU A 179 -43.58 -8.08 8.26
N VAL A 180 -43.51 -8.85 7.18
CA VAL A 180 -43.16 -10.28 7.19
C VAL A 180 -41.85 -10.50 6.43
N GLU A 181 -40.91 -11.18 7.09
CA GLU A 181 -39.64 -11.61 6.54
C GLU A 181 -39.49 -13.13 6.71
N GLY A 182 -39.55 -13.88 5.60
CA GLY A 182 -39.53 -15.34 5.65
C GLY A 182 -40.69 -15.91 6.47
N GLU A 183 -40.38 -16.65 7.53
CA GLU A 183 -41.37 -17.21 8.48
C GLU A 183 -41.60 -16.33 9.72
N GLN A 184 -41.13 -15.08 9.74
CA GLN A 184 -41.20 -14.20 10.90
C GLN A 184 -41.97 -12.92 10.60
N ILE A 185 -42.77 -12.49 11.58
CA ILE A 185 -43.36 -11.15 11.63
C ILE A 185 -42.36 -10.27 12.38
N VAL A 186 -41.72 -9.36 11.66
CA VAL A 186 -40.68 -8.48 12.20
C VAL A 186 -41.31 -7.33 13.00
N LYS A 187 -42.34 -6.71 12.42
CA LYS A 187 -42.97 -5.50 12.95
C LYS A 187 -44.46 -5.47 12.61
N PHE A 188 -45.26 -4.81 13.42
CA PHE A 188 -46.67 -4.51 13.11
C PHE A 188 -47.01 -3.06 13.43
N GLY A 189 -48.16 -2.58 12.93
CA GLY A 189 -48.60 -1.20 13.10
C GLY A 189 -47.69 -0.17 12.44
N ALA A 190 -47.03 -0.55 11.34
CA ALA A 190 -46.06 0.31 10.67
C ALA A 190 -46.74 1.22 9.64
N HIS A 191 -46.36 2.48 9.58
CA HIS A 191 -46.95 3.43 8.63
C HIS A 191 -46.22 3.38 7.29
N LEU A 192 -46.98 3.20 6.22
CA LEU A 192 -46.47 3.15 4.85
C LEU A 192 -46.70 4.49 4.15
N PRO A 193 -45.86 4.85 3.16
CA PRO A 193 -46.04 6.05 2.38
C PRO A 193 -47.25 5.90 1.47
N LEU A 194 -48.06 6.95 1.36
CA LEU A 194 -49.23 6.97 0.50
C LEU A 194 -48.82 7.32 -0.96
N SER A 195 -49.35 6.57 -1.93
CA SER A 195 -49.23 6.92 -3.34
C SER A 195 -50.04 8.18 -3.67
N LYS A 196 -49.51 9.00 -4.58
CA LYS A 196 -50.22 10.15 -5.17
C LYS A 196 -50.86 9.80 -6.52
N ASN A 197 -50.75 8.56 -6.98
CA ASN A 197 -51.21 8.12 -8.28
C ASN A 197 -52.71 7.79 -8.27
N LEU A 198 -53.52 8.83 -8.43
CA LEU A 198 -55.00 8.75 -8.42
C LEU A 198 -55.59 7.78 -9.46
N ARG A 199 -54.87 7.50 -10.56
CA ARG A 199 -55.35 6.60 -11.62
C ARG A 199 -55.44 5.14 -11.17
N GLU A 200 -54.48 4.69 -10.36
CA GLU A 200 -54.40 3.31 -9.86
C GLU A 200 -55.18 3.13 -8.55
N VAL A 201 -55.25 4.18 -7.72
CA VAL A 201 -55.97 4.14 -6.43
C VAL A 201 -57.49 4.21 -6.62
N GLY A 202 -57.99 4.98 -7.59
CA GLY A 202 -59.43 5.15 -7.81
C GLY A 202 -60.16 5.61 -6.53
N THR A 203 -61.26 4.93 -6.18
CA THR A 203 -62.06 5.19 -4.96
C THR A 203 -61.68 4.29 -3.78
N ARG A 204 -60.48 3.68 -3.78
CA ARG A 204 -60.07 2.71 -2.76
C ARG A 204 -59.61 3.39 -1.46
N GLY A 205 -59.76 2.69 -0.34
CA GLY A 205 -59.40 3.18 0.99
C GLY A 205 -57.88 3.34 1.22
N THR A 206 -57.53 3.96 2.36
CA THR A 206 -56.16 4.36 2.72
C THR A 206 -55.15 3.21 2.72
N ARG A 207 -55.55 1.98 3.08
CA ARG A 207 -54.67 0.79 3.02
C ARG A 207 -54.22 0.43 1.59
N HIS A 208 -55.06 0.64 0.59
CA HIS A 208 -54.70 0.42 -0.82
C HIS A 208 -53.71 1.48 -1.30
N THR A 209 -53.93 2.74 -0.91
CA THR A 209 -53.04 3.86 -1.22
C THR A 209 -51.67 3.69 -0.56
N ALA A 210 -51.64 3.20 0.68
CA ALA A 210 -50.45 2.84 1.43
C ALA A 210 -49.66 1.69 0.79
N ALA A 211 -50.36 0.63 0.37
CA ALA A 211 -49.75 -0.50 -0.32
C ALA A 211 -49.13 -0.07 -1.66
N LEU A 212 -49.86 0.71 -2.45
CA LEU A 212 -49.36 1.23 -3.72
C LEU A 212 -48.14 2.11 -3.50
N GLY A 213 -48.19 3.05 -2.54
CA GLY A 213 -47.09 3.99 -2.28
C GLY A 213 -45.81 3.31 -1.79
N LEU A 214 -45.91 2.20 -1.04
CA LEU A 214 -44.73 1.40 -0.72
C LEU A 214 -44.19 0.67 -1.97
N SER A 215 -45.07 0.07 -2.78
CA SER A 215 -44.69 -0.69 -3.98
C SER A 215 -44.06 0.16 -5.09
N GLU A 216 -44.29 1.47 -5.08
CA GLU A 216 -43.66 2.44 -6.00
C GLU A 216 -42.21 2.76 -5.62
N ARG A 217 -41.86 2.62 -4.34
CA ARG A 217 -40.57 3.07 -3.78
C ARG A 217 -39.59 1.93 -3.55
N CYS A 218 -40.10 0.72 -3.39
CA CYS A 218 -39.29 -0.44 -3.11
C CYS A 218 -39.84 -1.68 -3.78
N ASP A 219 -39.06 -2.74 -3.69
CA ASP A 219 -39.33 -3.99 -4.37
C ASP A 219 -40.25 -4.93 -3.56
N ALA A 220 -40.91 -4.45 -2.50
CA ALA A 220 -41.84 -5.23 -1.69
C ALA A 220 -43.13 -5.61 -2.43
N LEU A 221 -43.71 -6.74 -2.04
CA LEU A 221 -45.07 -7.13 -2.40
C LEU A 221 -45.98 -6.86 -1.21
N VAL A 222 -47.04 -6.07 -1.40
CA VAL A 222 -47.97 -5.72 -0.33
C VAL A 222 -49.32 -6.36 -0.59
N VAL A 223 -49.79 -7.19 0.33
CA VAL A 223 -51.13 -7.80 0.29
C VAL A 223 -52.08 -6.92 1.10
N VAL A 224 -53.19 -6.53 0.50
CA VAL A 224 -54.23 -5.71 1.12
C VAL A 224 -55.54 -6.50 1.16
N VAL A 225 -56.21 -6.48 2.31
CA VAL A 225 -57.59 -6.93 2.45
C VAL A 225 -58.45 -5.71 2.74
N SER A 226 -59.48 -5.52 1.92
CA SER A 226 -60.43 -4.42 2.06
C SER A 226 -61.42 -4.67 3.20
N GLU A 227 -61.58 -3.70 4.08
CA GLU A 227 -62.56 -3.74 5.18
C GLU A 227 -64.01 -3.54 4.70
N GLU A 228 -64.21 -2.92 3.54
CA GLU A 228 -65.55 -2.60 3.03
C GLU A 228 -66.21 -3.81 2.36
N ASN A 229 -65.46 -4.50 1.51
CA ASN A 229 -65.98 -5.54 0.62
C ASN A 229 -65.24 -6.88 0.75
N GLY A 230 -64.19 -6.98 1.58
CA GLY A 230 -63.42 -8.21 1.77
C GLY A 230 -62.54 -8.58 0.56
N THR A 231 -62.41 -7.69 -0.43
CA THR A 231 -61.59 -7.94 -1.62
C THR A 231 -60.10 -8.00 -1.25
N ILE A 232 -59.38 -8.99 -1.79
CA ILE A 232 -57.93 -9.12 -1.65
C ILE A 232 -57.26 -8.46 -2.85
N SER A 233 -56.26 -7.63 -2.62
CA SER A 233 -55.45 -6.98 -3.67
C SER A 233 -53.96 -7.10 -3.36
N ILE A 234 -53.13 -7.06 -4.40
CA ILE A 234 -51.68 -7.05 -4.30
C ILE A 234 -51.14 -5.78 -4.95
N ALA A 235 -50.28 -5.06 -4.23
CA ALA A 235 -49.47 -3.98 -4.77
C ALA A 235 -48.04 -4.47 -5.03
N GLU A 236 -47.58 -4.39 -6.28
CA GLU A 236 -46.22 -4.76 -6.69
C GLU A 236 -45.76 -3.88 -7.85
N GLY A 237 -44.59 -3.24 -7.74
CA GLY A 237 -44.02 -2.44 -8.82
C GLY A 237 -44.87 -1.25 -9.27
N GLY A 238 -45.60 -0.63 -8.32
CA GLY A 238 -46.47 0.51 -8.59
C GLY A 238 -47.77 0.17 -9.32
N ARG A 239 -48.21 -1.09 -9.28
CA ARG A 239 -49.51 -1.54 -9.80
C ARG A 239 -50.31 -2.24 -8.70
N LEU A 240 -51.63 -2.13 -8.76
CA LEU A 240 -52.53 -2.70 -7.76
C LEU A 240 -53.53 -3.68 -8.40
N ASP A 241 -53.20 -4.97 -8.33
CA ASP A 241 -53.98 -6.05 -8.94
C ASP A 241 -54.99 -6.64 -7.93
N VAL A 242 -56.23 -6.86 -8.35
CA VAL A 242 -57.25 -7.54 -7.52
C VAL A 242 -57.14 -9.05 -7.70
N MET A 243 -57.18 -9.81 -6.60
CA MET A 243 -57.13 -11.26 -6.63
C MET A 243 -58.54 -11.84 -6.59
N GLU A 244 -58.92 -12.59 -7.61
CA GLU A 244 -60.26 -13.19 -7.72
C GLU A 244 -60.37 -14.51 -6.93
N SER A 245 -59.25 -15.18 -6.69
CA SER A 245 -59.22 -16.46 -5.97
C SER A 245 -57.98 -16.65 -5.10
N ALA A 246 -58.10 -17.53 -4.10
CA ALA A 246 -56.96 -17.94 -3.28
C ALA A 246 -55.86 -18.65 -4.11
N ALA A 247 -56.23 -19.30 -5.22
CA ALA A 247 -55.28 -19.92 -6.14
C ALA A 247 -54.45 -18.88 -6.90
N GLU A 248 -55.08 -17.77 -7.31
CA GLU A 248 -54.39 -16.65 -7.96
C GLU A 248 -53.41 -15.95 -7.00
N LEU A 249 -53.87 -15.67 -5.76
CA LEU A 249 -53.01 -15.15 -4.70
C LEU A 249 -51.79 -16.06 -4.48
N LYS A 250 -52.01 -17.37 -4.41
CA LYS A 250 -50.92 -18.35 -4.29
C LYS A 250 -49.91 -18.26 -5.43
N GLY A 251 -50.39 -18.24 -6.67
CA GLY A 251 -49.55 -18.13 -7.85
C GLY A 251 -48.71 -16.85 -7.87
N ARG A 252 -49.30 -15.70 -7.50
CA ARG A 252 -48.58 -14.41 -7.42
C ARG A 252 -47.52 -14.43 -6.32
N LEU A 253 -47.83 -14.95 -5.13
CA LEU A 253 -46.88 -15.06 -4.01
C LEU A 253 -45.71 -16.01 -4.35
N GLU A 254 -45.99 -17.20 -4.90
CA GLU A 254 -44.95 -18.13 -5.33
C GLU A 254 -44.06 -17.54 -6.43
N GLY A 255 -44.66 -16.81 -7.37
CA GLY A 255 -43.94 -16.08 -8.42
C GLY A 255 -42.98 -15.04 -7.84
N PHE A 256 -43.45 -14.22 -6.90
CA PHE A 256 -42.64 -13.22 -6.20
C PHE A 256 -41.43 -13.85 -5.49
N PHE A 257 -41.65 -14.90 -4.68
CA PHE A 257 -40.56 -15.57 -3.97
C PHE A 257 -39.57 -16.26 -4.91
N LYS A 258 -40.05 -16.89 -5.99
CA LYS A 258 -39.17 -17.57 -6.97
C LYS A 258 -38.28 -16.60 -7.75
N GLN A 259 -38.80 -15.43 -8.12
CA GLN A 259 -38.03 -14.41 -8.84
C GLN A 259 -37.04 -13.69 -7.92
N ARG A 260 -37.42 -13.42 -6.67
CA ARG A 260 -36.62 -12.60 -5.75
C ARG A 260 -35.66 -13.41 -4.88
N PHE A 261 -36.02 -14.64 -4.53
CA PHE A 261 -35.20 -15.57 -3.75
C PHE A 261 -35.03 -16.88 -4.53
N PRO A 262 -34.32 -16.84 -5.68
CA PRO A 262 -34.08 -18.05 -6.46
C PRO A 262 -33.42 -19.11 -5.57
N LYS A 263 -33.95 -20.34 -5.60
CA LYS A 263 -33.30 -21.49 -4.95
C LYS A 263 -31.83 -21.47 -5.34
N GLY A 264 -30.94 -21.38 -4.35
CA GLY A 264 -29.51 -21.25 -4.55
C GLY A 264 -29.02 -22.26 -5.59
N ARG A 265 -28.78 -21.78 -6.82
CA ARG A 265 -27.99 -22.51 -7.79
C ARG A 265 -26.54 -22.25 -7.42
N GLU A 266 -25.86 -23.32 -7.05
CA GLU A 266 -24.41 -23.40 -7.02
C GLU A 266 -23.81 -22.79 -8.30
N GLY A 267 -22.63 -22.18 -8.13
CA GLY A 267 -22.01 -21.27 -9.07
C GLY A 267 -22.03 -21.73 -10.52
N ASP A 268 -22.79 -21.00 -11.35
CA ASP A 268 -22.76 -21.17 -12.80
C ASP A 268 -21.93 -20.03 -13.41
N TRP A 269 -20.61 -20.09 -13.23
CA TRP A 269 -19.64 -19.13 -13.79
C TRP A 269 -19.78 -18.99 -15.33
N LYS A 270 -20.40 -19.96 -15.99
CA LYS A 270 -20.74 -19.91 -17.43
C LYS A 270 -21.70 -18.75 -17.76
N THR A 271 -22.66 -18.45 -16.89
CA THR A 271 -23.59 -17.32 -17.10
C THR A 271 -22.91 -15.97 -16.87
N PHE A 272 -21.99 -15.90 -15.90
CA PHE A 272 -21.15 -14.73 -15.68
C PHE A 272 -20.28 -14.45 -16.90
N PHE A 273 -19.66 -15.46 -17.52
CA PHE A 273 -18.85 -15.28 -18.73
C PHE A 273 -19.67 -14.91 -19.97
N GLN A 274 -20.90 -15.44 -20.12
CA GLN A 274 -21.72 -15.28 -21.32
C GLN A 274 -22.57 -14.00 -21.36
N GLN A 275 -22.75 -13.27 -20.25
CA GLN A 275 -23.35 -11.94 -20.28
C GLN A 275 -22.31 -10.84 -20.58
N ASP A 276 -22.65 -9.93 -21.50
CA ASP A 276 -21.88 -8.73 -21.87
C ASP A 276 -20.44 -8.95 -22.37
N ALA A 277 -20.20 -10.00 -23.17
CA ALA A 277 -18.88 -10.29 -23.76
C ALA A 277 -18.25 -9.08 -24.49
N ARG A 278 -19.07 -8.26 -25.17
CA ARG A 278 -18.60 -7.03 -25.85
C ARG A 278 -17.99 -6.01 -24.89
N VAL A 279 -18.56 -5.86 -23.68
CA VAL A 279 -18.07 -4.92 -22.67
C VAL A 279 -16.75 -5.41 -22.10
N LYS A 280 -16.62 -6.72 -21.88
CA LYS A 280 -15.39 -7.33 -21.36
C LYS A 280 -14.23 -7.17 -22.33
N VAL A 281 -14.47 -7.49 -23.60
CA VAL A 281 -13.47 -7.30 -24.66
C VAL A 281 -13.07 -5.83 -24.77
N ALA A 282 -14.04 -4.90 -24.77
CA ALA A 282 -13.74 -3.47 -24.77
C ALA A 282 -12.94 -3.02 -23.54
N SER A 283 -13.23 -3.58 -22.36
CA SER A 283 -12.52 -3.25 -21.11
C SER A 283 -11.07 -3.73 -21.13
N VAL A 284 -10.83 -4.95 -21.63
CA VAL A 284 -9.48 -5.49 -21.82
C VAL A 284 -8.69 -4.63 -22.81
N LEU A 285 -9.29 -4.30 -23.96
CA LEU A 285 -8.63 -3.46 -24.97
C LEU A 285 -8.27 -2.07 -24.44
N LEU A 286 -9.18 -1.43 -23.70
CA LEU A 286 -8.93 -0.13 -23.08
C LEU A 286 -7.86 -0.22 -21.98
N ALA A 287 -7.87 -1.28 -21.16
CA ALA A 287 -6.86 -1.50 -20.14
C ALA A 287 -5.47 -1.73 -20.75
N SER A 288 -5.38 -2.58 -21.78
CA SER A 288 -4.14 -2.82 -22.51
C SER A 288 -3.62 -1.57 -23.22
N LEU A 289 -4.51 -0.76 -23.81
CA LEU A 289 -4.12 0.53 -24.41
C LEU A 289 -3.60 1.51 -23.36
N ALA A 290 -4.28 1.61 -22.20
CA ALA A 290 -3.82 2.45 -21.10
C ALA A 290 -2.46 1.99 -20.58
N TRP A 291 -2.27 0.69 -20.34
CA TRP A 291 -0.97 0.14 -19.93
C TRP A 291 0.12 0.43 -20.97
N PHE A 292 -0.18 0.27 -22.26
CA PHE A 292 0.78 0.59 -23.33
C PHE A 292 1.14 2.08 -23.38
N LEU A 293 0.19 2.99 -23.15
CA LEU A 293 0.43 4.43 -23.18
C LEU A 293 1.20 4.93 -21.94
N PHE A 294 0.96 4.34 -20.77
CA PHE A 294 1.43 4.89 -19.50
C PHE A 294 2.51 4.05 -18.80
N ALA A 295 2.51 2.73 -18.95
CA ALA A 295 3.41 1.82 -18.23
C ALA A 295 4.55 1.29 -19.11
N TYR A 296 4.34 1.11 -20.41
CA TYR A 296 5.38 0.63 -21.34
C TYR A 296 6.62 1.55 -21.41
N GLN A 297 6.48 2.83 -21.06
CA GLN A 297 7.56 3.83 -21.08
C GLN A 297 8.20 4.11 -19.71
N SER A 298 8.07 3.23 -18.71
CA SER A 298 8.79 3.45 -17.45
C SER A 298 10.30 3.24 -17.65
N GLU A 299 10.97 4.24 -18.21
CA GLU A 299 12.42 4.30 -18.35
C GLU A 299 13.06 4.12 -16.97
N THR A 300 14.01 3.19 -16.86
CA THR A 300 14.86 3.09 -15.68
C THR A 300 15.62 4.39 -15.54
N ILE A 301 15.44 5.08 -14.42
CA ILE A 301 16.14 6.33 -14.16
C ILE A 301 17.60 5.99 -13.80
N HIS A 302 18.52 6.79 -14.31
CA HIS A 302 19.93 6.70 -13.96
C HIS A 302 20.31 7.85 -13.01
N ARG A 303 20.94 7.53 -11.89
CA ARG A 303 21.47 8.54 -10.96
C ARG A 303 22.90 8.20 -10.57
N THR A 304 23.78 9.20 -10.63
CA THR A 304 25.20 9.07 -10.28
C THR A 304 25.43 9.50 -8.84
N PHE A 305 26.13 8.65 -8.09
CA PHE A 305 26.52 8.88 -6.71
C PHE A 305 28.04 8.86 -6.60
N ILE A 306 28.58 9.66 -5.69
CA ILE A 306 30.00 9.64 -5.33
C ILE A 306 30.14 8.69 -4.14
N VAL A 307 30.88 7.61 -4.32
CA VAL A 307 30.99 6.51 -3.37
C VAL A 307 32.43 6.40 -2.87
N PRO A 308 32.67 6.41 -1.55
CA PRO A 308 34.02 6.23 -1.00
C PRO A 308 34.50 4.78 -1.17
N ILE A 309 35.81 4.60 -1.34
CA ILE A 309 36.45 3.29 -1.43
C ILE A 309 36.88 2.82 -0.04
N GLU A 310 36.47 1.62 0.35
CA GLU A 310 36.91 0.92 1.55
C GLU A 310 37.81 -0.26 1.16
N TYR A 311 39.01 -0.32 1.72
CA TYR A 311 39.96 -1.40 1.49
C TYR A 311 39.86 -2.46 2.59
N ARG A 312 39.63 -3.72 2.23
CA ARG A 312 39.46 -4.84 3.15
C ARG A 312 40.59 -5.86 3.03
N ASN A 313 40.79 -6.64 4.08
CA ASN A 313 41.74 -7.77 4.13
C ASN A 313 43.21 -7.41 3.79
N LEU A 314 43.67 -6.19 4.09
CA LEU A 314 45.09 -5.86 3.98
C LEU A 314 45.90 -6.71 5.00
N PRO A 315 46.91 -7.49 4.56
CA PRO A 315 47.72 -8.27 5.50
C PRO A 315 48.44 -7.37 6.52
N LYS A 316 48.60 -7.84 7.76
CA LYS A 316 49.13 -7.03 8.89
C LYS A 316 50.54 -6.50 8.66
N ASP A 317 51.32 -7.16 7.81
CA ASP A 317 52.70 -6.80 7.48
C ASP A 317 52.77 -5.92 6.22
N TRP A 318 51.68 -5.25 5.84
CA TRP A 318 51.61 -4.39 4.66
C TRP A 318 51.07 -3.01 5.01
N ARG A 319 51.48 -2.01 4.23
CA ARG A 319 51.00 -0.63 4.34
C ARG A 319 50.70 -0.07 2.95
N LEU A 320 49.58 0.64 2.83
CA LEU A 320 49.25 1.45 1.67
C LEU A 320 50.01 2.79 1.75
N GLU A 321 50.79 3.12 0.72
CA GLU A 321 51.48 4.41 0.63
C GLU A 321 50.58 5.48 0.02
N TRP A 322 49.91 5.16 -1.07
CA TRP A 322 48.91 6.04 -1.68
C TRP A 322 47.81 5.24 -2.38
N THR A 323 46.64 5.86 -2.49
CA THR A 323 45.45 5.31 -3.13
C THR A 323 44.81 6.40 -3.98
N ARG A 324 44.63 6.14 -5.28
CA ARG A 324 44.00 7.09 -6.22
C ARG A 324 43.02 6.37 -7.16
N PRO A 325 41.77 6.86 -7.29
CA PRO A 325 41.12 7.91 -6.48
C PRO A 325 40.69 7.39 -5.09
N SER A 326 40.31 8.29 -4.17
CA SER A 326 39.69 7.92 -2.87
C SER A 326 38.18 7.69 -2.96
N GLU A 327 37.56 8.17 -4.03
CA GLU A 327 36.13 8.12 -4.31
C GLU A 327 35.89 7.75 -5.78
N VAL A 328 34.78 7.07 -6.07
CA VAL A 328 34.41 6.61 -7.40
C VAL A 328 32.99 7.07 -7.71
N ARG A 329 32.72 7.47 -8.96
CA ARG A 329 31.36 7.76 -9.42
C ARG A 329 30.68 6.46 -9.82
N VAL A 330 29.60 6.12 -9.12
CA VAL A 330 28.77 4.95 -9.42
C VAL A 330 27.41 5.43 -9.92
N THR A 331 27.10 5.14 -11.16
CA THR A 331 25.77 5.36 -11.74
C THR A 331 24.93 4.12 -11.50
N LEU A 332 23.83 4.28 -10.77
CA LEU A 332 22.85 3.23 -10.50
C LEU A 332 21.65 3.40 -11.43
N SER A 333 21.03 2.29 -11.81
CA SER A 333 19.78 2.23 -12.56
C SER A 333 18.66 1.61 -11.72
N GLY A 334 17.44 2.15 -11.85
CA GLY A 334 16.27 1.65 -11.14
C GLY A 334 15.00 2.47 -11.36
N SER A 335 13.91 2.08 -10.68
CA SER A 335 12.66 2.86 -10.68
C SER A 335 12.77 4.12 -9.81
N ASP A 336 11.98 5.16 -10.08
CA ASP A 336 11.96 6.37 -9.26
C ASP A 336 11.69 6.07 -7.77
N ARG A 337 10.77 5.13 -7.51
CA ARG A 337 10.44 4.68 -6.15
C ARG A 337 11.63 4.05 -5.43
N ALA A 338 12.49 3.33 -6.16
CA ALA A 338 13.69 2.73 -5.57
C ALA A 338 14.68 3.81 -5.11
N PHE A 339 14.84 4.90 -5.88
CA PHE A 339 15.69 6.02 -5.48
C PHE A 339 15.12 6.84 -4.33
N GLN A 340 13.79 6.99 -4.24
CA GLN A 340 13.15 7.72 -3.13
C GLN A 340 13.30 7.01 -1.77
N LEU A 341 13.31 5.67 -1.76
CA LEU A 341 13.46 4.85 -0.55
C LEU A 341 14.93 4.57 -0.19
N PHE A 342 15.85 4.92 -1.07
CA PHE A 342 17.26 4.60 -0.96
C PHE A 342 18.02 5.74 -0.25
N ASN A 343 18.91 5.38 0.69
CA ASN A 343 19.81 6.32 1.35
C ASN A 343 21.21 6.29 0.69
N PRO A 344 21.64 7.37 0.01
CA PRO A 344 22.95 7.42 -0.65
C PRO A 344 24.15 7.17 0.28
N SER A 345 24.05 7.51 1.56
CA SER A 345 25.16 7.42 2.51
C SER A 345 25.56 5.99 2.88
N THR A 346 24.74 4.99 2.52
CA THR A 346 25.06 3.57 2.79
C THR A 346 25.86 2.90 1.68
N LEU A 347 26.06 3.57 0.54
CA LEU A 347 26.89 3.05 -0.53
C LEU A 347 28.36 3.09 -0.14
N ILE A 348 28.99 1.92 -0.20
CA ILE A 348 30.41 1.75 0.01
C ILE A 348 30.91 0.80 -1.08
N LEU A 349 32.03 1.16 -1.69
CA LEU A 349 32.73 0.31 -2.65
C LEU A 349 33.85 -0.41 -1.89
N SER A 350 33.72 -1.73 -1.72
CA SER A 350 34.66 -2.56 -0.97
C SER A 350 35.66 -3.25 -1.90
N MET A 351 36.95 -2.96 -1.74
CA MET A 351 38.03 -3.61 -2.48
C MET A 351 38.81 -4.59 -1.61
N ASP A 352 38.99 -5.81 -2.09
CA ASP A 352 39.76 -6.85 -1.39
C ASP A 352 41.26 -6.72 -1.70
N LEU A 353 42.09 -6.65 -0.66
CA LEU A 353 43.55 -6.52 -0.73
C LEU A 353 44.30 -7.79 -0.29
N ALA A 354 43.61 -8.93 -0.15
CA ALA A 354 44.26 -10.18 0.27
C ALA A 354 45.42 -10.62 -0.65
N GLY A 355 45.36 -10.29 -1.94
CA GLY A 355 46.35 -10.64 -2.97
C GLY A 355 47.31 -9.52 -3.37
N VAL A 356 47.49 -8.50 -2.53
CA VAL A 356 48.27 -7.29 -2.85
C VAL A 356 49.75 -7.59 -3.14
N GLN A 357 50.33 -6.92 -4.15
CA GLN A 357 51.76 -7.04 -4.53
C GLN A 357 52.58 -5.81 -4.11
N GLU A 358 53.91 -5.95 -4.06
CA GLU A 358 54.83 -4.86 -3.70
C GLU A 358 54.95 -3.86 -4.85
N GLY A 359 54.75 -2.57 -4.54
CA GLY A 359 54.86 -1.46 -5.49
C GLY A 359 53.50 -0.99 -6.07
N PRO A 360 53.54 -0.14 -7.12
CA PRO A 360 52.34 0.37 -7.77
C PRO A 360 51.57 -0.74 -8.50
N GLN A 361 50.26 -0.84 -8.26
CA GLN A 361 49.37 -1.78 -8.91
C GLN A 361 48.01 -1.16 -9.23
N GLN A 362 47.33 -1.76 -10.21
CA GLN A 362 46.01 -1.35 -10.66
C GLN A 362 45.02 -2.46 -10.36
N LEU A 363 43.95 -2.12 -9.64
CA LEU A 363 42.86 -3.04 -9.32
C LEU A 363 41.63 -2.64 -10.12
N VAL A 364 41.05 -3.61 -10.82
CA VAL A 364 39.80 -3.43 -11.56
C VAL A 364 38.63 -3.48 -10.59
N VAL A 365 37.77 -2.48 -10.65
CA VAL A 365 36.56 -2.42 -9.83
C VAL A 365 35.50 -3.33 -10.45
N GLN A 366 35.11 -4.35 -9.68
CA GLN A 366 34.02 -5.25 -10.04
C GLN A 366 32.67 -4.67 -9.59
N GLU A 367 31.57 -4.99 -10.27
CA GLU A 367 30.24 -4.47 -9.90
C GLU A 367 29.80 -4.99 -8.52
N GLU A 368 30.20 -6.22 -8.18
CA GLU A 368 29.95 -6.88 -6.90
C GLU A 368 30.68 -6.20 -5.73
N ALA A 369 31.68 -5.35 -6.02
CA ALA A 369 32.37 -4.56 -5.01
C ALA A 369 31.47 -3.48 -4.39
N VAL A 370 30.37 -3.10 -5.05
CA VAL A 370 29.43 -2.09 -4.57
C VAL A 370 28.29 -2.76 -3.80
N ARG A 371 28.11 -2.39 -2.53
CA ARG A 371 27.01 -2.91 -1.71
C ARG A 371 25.69 -2.19 -2.04
N ILE A 372 24.81 -2.85 -2.80
CA ILE A 372 23.57 -2.25 -3.33
C ILE A 372 22.32 -2.99 -2.80
N PRO A 373 21.20 -2.29 -2.53
CA PRO A 373 19.93 -2.94 -2.17
C PRO A 373 19.30 -3.71 -3.34
N ALA A 374 18.41 -4.66 -3.04
CA ALA A 374 17.82 -5.62 -4.00
C ALA A 374 17.03 -5.03 -5.19
N ASN A 375 16.83 -3.71 -5.28
CA ASN A 375 15.99 -3.04 -6.28
C ASN A 375 16.74 -2.01 -7.14
N LEU A 376 18.08 -2.01 -7.08
CA LEU A 376 18.95 -1.15 -7.88
C LEU A 376 20.06 -2.00 -8.51
N SER A 377 20.51 -1.61 -9.70
CA SER A 377 21.64 -2.24 -10.39
C SER A 377 22.73 -1.21 -10.70
N VAL A 378 23.98 -1.66 -10.79
CA VAL A 378 25.06 -0.83 -11.33
C VAL A 378 24.81 -0.65 -12.82
N TYR A 379 24.78 0.59 -13.28
CA TYR A 379 24.79 0.92 -14.69
C TYR A 379 26.22 1.21 -15.18
N GLN A 380 26.98 1.97 -14.39
CA GLN A 380 28.34 2.34 -14.75
C GLN A 380 29.16 2.71 -13.51
N ILE A 381 30.46 2.38 -13.54
CA ILE A 381 31.44 2.78 -12.53
C ILE A 381 32.56 3.56 -13.23
N ASP A 382 32.89 4.74 -12.70
CA ASP A 382 33.91 5.63 -13.25
C ASP A 382 34.79 6.24 -12.15
N PRO A 383 36.12 5.97 -12.13
CA PRO A 383 36.84 5.08 -13.03
C PRO A 383 36.64 3.59 -12.67
N SER A 384 36.74 2.70 -13.65
CA SER A 384 36.69 1.24 -13.46
C SER A 384 38.01 0.64 -12.94
N VAL A 385 39.05 1.47 -12.78
CA VAL A 385 40.38 1.07 -12.32
C VAL A 385 40.83 2.00 -11.20
N VAL A 386 41.29 1.40 -10.11
CA VAL A 386 41.83 2.10 -8.94
C VAL A 386 43.31 1.76 -8.83
N SER A 387 44.16 2.79 -8.74
CA SER A 387 45.61 2.61 -8.59
C SER A 387 46.00 2.76 -7.12
N LEU A 388 46.82 1.85 -6.63
CA LEU A 388 47.37 1.92 -5.28
C LEU A 388 48.83 1.47 -5.26
N GLU A 389 49.59 1.96 -4.29
CA GLU A 389 50.92 1.43 -3.98
C GLU A 389 50.90 0.84 -2.59
N ALA A 390 51.34 -0.41 -2.49
CA ALA A 390 51.43 -1.13 -1.23
C ALA A 390 52.86 -1.64 -1.06
N ARG A 391 53.35 -1.58 0.18
CA ARG A 391 54.67 -2.11 0.51
C ARG A 391 54.61 -2.99 1.75
N PRO A 392 55.43 -4.05 1.81
CA PRO A 392 55.60 -4.80 3.04
C PRO A 392 56.33 -3.94 4.07
N VAL A 393 55.92 -4.05 5.32
CA VAL A 393 56.61 -3.45 6.47
C VAL A 393 57.49 -4.50 7.13
N THR A 394 58.72 -4.11 7.46
CA THR A 394 59.66 -4.94 8.22
C THR A 394 59.73 -4.43 9.65
N ILE A 395 59.83 -5.34 10.62
CA ILE A 395 60.09 -5.00 12.02
C ILE A 395 61.60 -4.81 12.19
N VAL A 396 62.00 -3.60 12.57
CA VAL A 396 63.40 -3.21 12.82
C VAL A 396 63.55 -2.83 14.29
N ARG A 397 64.70 -3.20 14.89
CA ARG A 397 65.08 -2.78 16.24
C ARG A 397 65.83 -1.47 16.15
N LEU A 398 65.25 -0.41 16.70
CA LEU A 398 65.83 0.93 16.67
C LEU A 398 66.38 1.29 18.06
N PRO A 399 67.69 1.54 18.18
CA PRO A 399 68.27 2.14 19.38
C PRO A 399 67.67 3.52 19.65
N VAL A 400 67.45 3.82 20.92
CA VAL A 400 66.92 5.11 21.36
C VAL A 400 68.06 6.02 21.81
N LEU A 401 68.17 7.20 21.20
CA LEU A 401 69.14 8.22 21.55
C LEU A 401 68.47 9.36 22.32
N ALA A 402 68.89 9.58 23.57
CA ALA A 402 68.46 10.74 24.33
C ALA A 402 69.11 12.01 23.77
N GLN A 403 68.29 13.00 23.42
CA GLN A 403 68.76 14.33 23.07
C GLN A 403 68.76 15.22 24.31
N THR A 404 69.83 15.98 24.53
CA THR A 404 69.93 16.95 25.63
C THR A 404 70.15 18.35 25.07
N VAL A 405 69.57 19.35 25.73
CA VAL A 405 69.75 20.76 25.40
C VAL A 405 70.15 21.53 26.66
N GLY A 406 71.01 22.55 26.48
CA GLY A 406 71.55 23.38 27.56
C GLY A 406 72.90 22.89 28.09
N GLU A 407 73.50 23.70 28.97
CA GLU A 407 74.76 23.38 29.65
C GLU A 407 74.50 23.07 31.12
N PHE A 408 75.27 22.15 31.70
CA PHE A 408 75.21 21.85 33.13
C PHE A 408 75.68 23.04 33.96
N ARG A 409 75.09 23.25 35.15
CA ARG A 409 75.55 24.29 36.08
C ARG A 409 77.00 24.04 36.51
N GLN A 410 77.75 25.12 36.76
CA GLN A 410 79.14 25.04 37.26
C GLN A 410 79.21 24.18 38.53
N GLY A 411 80.10 23.19 38.55
CA GLY A 411 80.27 22.26 39.67
C GLY A 411 79.53 20.92 39.53
N VAL A 412 78.93 20.62 38.38
CA VAL A 412 78.29 19.33 38.08
C VAL A 412 78.97 18.69 36.87
N ARG A 413 79.31 17.39 36.94
CA ARG A 413 79.88 16.59 35.85
C ARG A 413 78.89 15.51 35.44
N LEU A 414 78.61 15.39 34.14
CA LEU A 414 77.84 14.29 33.59
C LEU A 414 78.62 12.98 33.70
N ILE A 415 78.03 11.99 34.36
CA ILE A 415 78.56 10.62 34.46
C ILE A 415 78.06 9.81 33.27
N GLY A 416 76.77 9.91 32.96
CA GLY A 416 76.14 9.19 31.86
C GLY A 416 74.66 9.52 31.68
N ILE A 417 74.10 9.12 30.54
CA ILE A 417 72.66 9.18 30.26
C ILE A 417 72.21 7.77 29.95
N GLN A 418 71.27 7.25 30.74
CA GLN A 418 70.70 5.93 30.54
C GLN A 418 69.26 6.06 30.04
N VAL A 419 68.93 5.30 28.98
CA VAL A 419 67.57 5.26 28.41
C VAL A 419 66.99 3.87 28.59
N ALA A 420 65.76 3.79 29.12
CA ALA A 420 65.02 2.55 29.29
C ALA A 420 63.64 2.65 28.62
N PRO A 421 63.32 1.78 27.63
CA PRO A 421 64.18 0.76 27.01
C PRO A 421 65.27 1.35 26.11
N GLN A 422 66.40 0.64 25.96
CA GLN A 422 67.52 1.07 25.10
C GLN A 422 67.23 0.90 23.60
N GLN A 423 66.28 0.05 23.25
CA GLN A 423 65.83 -0.23 21.89
C GLN A 423 64.32 -0.40 21.87
N VAL A 424 63.68 -0.01 20.78
CA VAL A 424 62.25 -0.23 20.53
C VAL A 424 62.03 -0.92 19.20
N HIS A 425 61.00 -1.75 19.10
CA HIS A 425 60.60 -2.38 17.84
C HIS A 425 59.68 -1.47 17.04
N ALA A 426 60.07 -1.19 15.79
CA ALA A 426 59.31 -0.35 14.89
C ALA A 426 59.07 -1.04 13.55
N ARG A 427 57.87 -0.85 13.00
CA ARG A 427 57.50 -1.25 11.64
C ARG A 427 57.88 -0.14 10.68
N ILE A 428 58.74 -0.47 9.72
CA ILE A 428 59.25 0.45 8.69
C ILE A 428 58.97 -0.15 7.31
N PRO A 429 58.48 0.63 6.33
CA PRO A 429 58.35 0.17 4.95
C PRO A 429 59.69 -0.34 4.41
N LYS A 430 59.66 -1.52 3.78
CA LYS A 430 60.84 -2.08 3.12
C LYS A 430 61.25 -1.16 1.95
N GLY A 431 62.54 -0.85 1.84
CA GLY A 431 63.08 -0.04 0.75
C GLY A 431 62.88 1.48 0.88
N TYR A 432 62.59 1.99 2.08
CA TYR A 432 62.54 3.43 2.32
C TYR A 432 63.93 4.09 2.13
N PRO A 433 64.05 5.21 1.39
CA PRO A 433 65.32 5.90 1.22
C PRO A 433 65.79 6.46 2.56
N ASN A 434 67.02 6.11 2.96
CA ASN A 434 67.62 6.33 4.29
C ASN A 434 66.93 5.51 5.39
N PRO A 435 67.37 4.26 5.64
CA PRO A 435 66.84 3.48 6.76
C PRO A 435 67.10 4.23 8.06
N LEU A 436 66.05 4.44 8.86
CA LEU A 436 66.18 5.09 10.16
C LEU A 436 67.06 4.21 11.05
N GLU A 437 68.23 4.73 11.45
CA GLU A 437 69.18 3.97 12.26
C GLU A 437 68.87 4.07 13.76
N THR A 438 68.32 5.20 14.21
CA THR A 438 68.02 5.47 15.62
C THR A 438 66.75 6.29 15.78
N LEU A 439 66.10 6.19 16.93
CA LEU A 439 64.99 7.06 17.34
C LEU A 439 65.47 8.04 18.40
N ALA A 440 65.31 9.33 18.13
CA ALA A 440 65.64 10.37 19.08
C ALA A 440 64.49 10.59 20.08
N THR A 441 64.81 10.90 21.33
CA THR A 441 63.83 11.46 22.28
C THR A 441 63.60 12.94 21.97
N GLN A 442 62.50 13.50 22.47
CA GLN A 442 62.41 14.96 22.62
C GLN A 442 63.58 15.48 23.48
N PRO A 443 64.10 16.69 23.22
CA PRO A 443 65.24 17.20 23.96
C PRO A 443 64.95 17.38 25.45
N VAL A 444 65.83 16.85 26.29
CA VAL A 444 65.80 17.00 27.75
C VAL A 444 66.67 18.19 28.14
N ASP A 445 66.07 19.20 28.78
CA ASP A 445 66.82 20.34 29.32
C ASP A 445 67.64 19.93 30.55
N VAL A 446 68.96 19.99 30.43
CA VAL A 446 69.91 19.59 31.48
C VAL A 446 70.34 20.76 32.37
N SER A 447 69.98 22.00 32.05
CA SER A 447 70.41 23.21 32.78
C SER A 447 69.90 23.28 34.23
N GLN A 448 68.81 22.55 34.52
CA GLN A 448 68.18 22.50 35.84
C GLN A 448 68.55 21.25 36.65
N ILE A 449 69.36 20.34 36.10
CA ILE A 449 69.70 19.07 36.73
C ILE A 449 70.91 19.26 37.65
N THR A 450 70.72 19.03 38.95
CA THR A 450 71.76 19.13 39.99
C THR A 450 72.05 17.81 40.70
N GLU A 451 71.10 16.87 40.63
CA GLU A 451 71.19 15.50 41.15
C GLU A 451 70.65 14.52 40.11
N THR A 452 71.06 13.24 40.20
CA THR A 452 70.61 12.18 39.28
C THR A 452 69.09 12.13 39.23
N THR A 453 68.51 12.37 38.04
CA THR A 453 67.05 12.48 37.86
C THR A 453 66.60 11.60 36.70
N THR A 454 65.49 10.88 36.90
CA THR A 454 64.79 10.14 35.84
C THR A 454 63.56 10.91 35.38
N ARG A 455 63.40 11.07 34.06
CA ARG A 455 62.20 11.67 33.44
C ARG A 455 61.64 10.77 32.35
N GLU A 456 60.33 10.78 32.19
CA GLU A 456 59.68 10.21 31.00
C GLU A 456 59.69 11.24 29.87
N VAL A 457 60.18 10.82 28.71
CA VAL A 457 60.42 11.70 27.56
C VAL A 457 59.83 11.05 26.32
N PRO A 458 58.93 11.74 25.57
CA PRO A 458 58.36 11.22 24.34
C PRO A 458 59.42 10.95 23.27
N LEU A 459 59.19 9.92 22.45
CA LEU A 459 59.99 9.65 21.25
C LEU A 459 59.56 10.54 20.08
N ILE A 460 60.52 10.97 19.27
CA ILE A 460 60.26 11.62 17.98
C ILE A 460 60.06 10.53 16.94
N ILE A 461 58.81 10.21 16.61
CA ILE A 461 58.43 9.14 15.67
C ILE A 461 58.06 9.77 14.32
N PRO A 462 58.83 9.54 13.24
CA PRO A 462 58.48 10.02 11.90
C PRO A 462 57.20 9.35 11.34
N ASP A 463 56.48 10.01 10.43
CA ASP A 463 55.19 9.54 9.88
C ASP A 463 55.24 8.17 9.16
N PHE A 464 56.41 7.82 8.62
CA PHE A 464 56.68 6.54 7.97
C PHE A 464 56.95 5.40 8.96
N VAL A 465 57.20 5.70 10.24
CA VAL A 465 57.50 4.73 11.30
C VAL A 465 56.27 4.49 12.17
N ARG A 466 55.98 3.22 12.50
CA ARG A 466 54.96 2.85 13.48
C ARG A 466 55.58 1.93 14.53
N LEU A 467 55.53 2.31 15.79
CA LEU A 467 55.93 1.42 16.88
C LEU A 467 55.02 0.18 16.92
N VAL A 468 55.57 -0.96 17.34
CA VAL A 468 54.75 -2.15 17.62
C VAL A 468 53.82 -1.83 18.80
N GLU A 469 52.58 -2.33 18.77
CA GLU A 469 51.52 -1.96 19.74
C GLU A 469 51.90 -2.12 21.22
N THR A 470 52.90 -2.95 21.53
CA THR A 470 53.41 -3.21 22.88
C THR A 470 54.54 -2.27 23.32
N GLU A 471 55.06 -1.43 22.43
CA GLU A 471 56.21 -0.55 22.70
C GLU A 471 55.75 0.85 23.18
N PRO A 472 56.42 1.45 24.17
CA PRO A 472 55.99 2.71 24.72
C PRO A 472 56.34 3.89 23.79
N THR A 473 55.44 4.88 23.69
CA THR A 473 55.66 6.11 22.92
C THR A 473 56.53 7.14 23.66
N ALA A 474 56.82 6.89 24.95
CA ALA A 474 57.75 7.64 25.77
C ALA A 474 58.72 6.71 26.50
N VAL A 475 59.97 7.15 26.67
CA VAL A 475 61.03 6.37 27.31
C VAL A 475 61.49 7.05 28.59
N ARG A 476 62.00 6.27 29.54
CA ARG A 476 62.59 6.80 30.77
C ARG A 476 64.05 7.16 30.51
N VAL A 477 64.39 8.43 30.63
CA VAL A 477 65.75 8.97 30.51
C VAL A 477 66.25 9.32 31.90
N THR A 478 67.29 8.64 32.35
CA THR A 478 67.98 8.91 33.62
C THR A 478 69.29 9.63 33.32
N VAL A 479 69.42 10.87 33.82
CA VAL A 479 70.64 11.67 33.67
C VAL A 479 71.41 11.55 34.98
N GLU A 480 72.57 10.87 34.94
CA GLU A 480 73.43 10.64 36.10
C GLU A 480 74.50 11.72 36.19
N VAL A 481 74.53 12.46 37.30
CA VAL A 481 75.44 13.58 37.50
C VAL A 481 76.20 13.47 38.82
N GLU A 482 77.48 13.83 38.81
CA GLU A 482 78.34 13.91 40.00
C GLU A 482 78.63 15.37 40.33
N ARG A 483 78.63 15.71 41.62
CA ARG A 483 79.03 17.04 42.06
C ARG A 483 80.56 17.09 42.14
N LYS A 484 81.15 18.06 41.44
CA LYS A 484 82.60 18.24 41.30
C LYS A 484 83.22 18.93 42.51
#